data_AF-A0A6A7ARE7-F1
#
_entry.id   AF-A0A6A7ARE7-F1
#
_cell.length_a   1.000
_cell.length_b   1.000
_cell.length_c   1.000
_cell.angle_alpha   90.00
_cell.angle_beta   90.00
_cell.angle_gamma   90.00
#
_symmetry.space_group_name_H-M   'P 1'
#
loop_
_entity.id
_entity.type
_entity.pdbx_description
1 polymer ?
#
loop_
_entity_poly.entity_id
_entity_poly.type
_entity_poly.pdbx_seq_one_letter_code
_entity_poly.pdbx_strand_id
1 'polypeptide(L)'
;MEAENLRLQTELEHTKWGVEALTQERDQWKNKFQNSQRELFQINGDSARTNREIKLLKEDNKSLQDELQIRNKTVGNATAKSVRLEGELKDLMAKLEVASRNFDDLLLETLQNAPEETGPTHDEFEQLQAQLGCLQEKNAMLSAISHPDESCQEYSTRAWHQVQDAKQLQAAAELETEALRHVQTQIILLNQQADEDAERITGLVEENMQLLSKVNNASGSSSAHSEEMMVHEPRRSLEAELESHHDFYSSILHSSQFAPLSSQFTPAAAYGRTYLPSPPQAQAAETLTLSSSLPAPPCHPVLFEPTLVLPATHLGLSKTHELSTEPIEPDPNVALTINLKAKDRKNWALLSRVQSAISKTSTLDVQGPTDLVNTFVKELNATESNHQKATANATHWQKVALDELAEVKILRKQLQKRPRCIDAAHRHLKDELEAKDSRLRMQDSLLADWRMHPAF
;
A
#
# COMPACT_ATOMS: atom_id res chain seq x y z
N MET A 1 -50.41 39.08 64.01
CA MET A 1 -49.08 39.68 63.80
C MET A 1 -47.96 38.64 63.90
N GLU A 2 -47.84 37.86 64.98
CA GLU A 2 -46.77 36.85 65.12
C GLU A 2 -46.78 35.75 64.03
N ALA A 3 -47.96 35.19 63.72
CA ALA A 3 -48.08 34.15 62.68
C ALA A 3 -47.70 34.65 61.27
N GLU A 4 -48.00 35.92 60.97
CA GLU A 4 -47.66 36.54 59.69
C GLU A 4 -46.15 36.82 59.59
N ASN A 5 -45.52 37.24 60.68
CA ASN A 5 -44.08 37.43 60.77
C ASN A 5 -43.33 36.10 60.57
N LEU A 6 -43.81 35.02 61.21
CA LEU A 6 -43.25 33.68 61.03
C LEU A 6 -43.38 33.21 59.57
N ARG A 7 -44.53 33.44 58.92
CA ARG A 7 -44.74 33.11 57.50
C ARG A 7 -43.73 33.86 56.61
N LEU A 8 -43.61 35.17 56.80
CA LEU A 8 -42.66 36.00 56.02
C LEU A 8 -41.21 35.56 56.25
N GLN A 9 -40.86 35.14 57.47
CA GLN A 9 -39.54 34.61 57.77
C GLN A 9 -39.27 33.28 57.04
N THR A 10 -40.26 32.38 56.97
CA THR A 10 -40.12 31.13 56.21
C THR A 10 -40.01 31.36 54.70
N GLU A 11 -40.77 32.32 54.16
CA GLU A 11 -40.67 32.72 52.75
C GLU A 11 -39.31 33.36 52.44
N LEU A 12 -38.78 34.19 53.35
CA LEU A 12 -37.45 34.78 53.24
C LEU A 12 -36.35 33.70 53.23
N GLU A 13 -36.41 32.73 54.13
CA GLU A 13 -35.43 31.63 54.14
C GLU A 13 -35.54 30.77 52.87
N HIS A 14 -36.75 30.44 52.42
CA HIS A 14 -36.93 29.69 51.18
C HIS A 14 -36.38 30.43 49.95
N THR A 15 -36.63 31.75 49.86
CA THR A 15 -36.07 32.58 48.78
C THR A 15 -34.55 32.68 48.86
N LYS A 16 -33.98 32.77 50.07
CA LYS A 16 -32.53 32.74 50.29
C LYS A 16 -31.90 31.43 49.82
N TRP A 17 -32.48 30.28 50.19
CA TRP A 17 -32.04 28.97 49.68
C TRP A 17 -32.14 28.87 48.16
N GLY A 18 -33.20 29.40 47.56
CA GLY A 18 -33.35 29.47 46.10
C GLY A 18 -32.25 30.30 45.43
N VAL A 19 -31.90 31.46 46.00
CA VAL A 19 -30.81 32.32 45.50
C VAL A 19 -29.45 31.64 45.65
N GLU A 20 -29.20 30.96 46.77
CA GLU A 20 -27.96 30.20 47.01
C GLU A 20 -27.81 29.03 46.02
N ALA A 21 -28.88 28.28 45.76
CA ALA A 21 -28.90 27.19 44.77
C ALA A 21 -28.61 27.71 43.35
N LEU A 22 -29.28 28.78 42.92
CA LEU A 22 -29.02 29.39 41.61
C LEU A 22 -27.60 29.96 41.49
N THR A 23 -27.05 30.48 42.59
CA THR A 23 -25.66 30.96 42.64
C THR A 23 -24.68 29.80 42.46
N GLN A 24 -24.92 28.67 43.13
CA GLN A 24 -24.14 27.46 42.97
C GLN A 24 -24.20 26.90 41.54
N GLU A 25 -25.40 26.84 40.95
CA GLU A 25 -25.57 26.40 39.56
C GLU A 25 -24.83 27.31 38.58
N ARG A 26 -24.94 28.64 38.74
CA ARG A 26 -24.19 29.61 37.94
C ARG A 26 -22.68 29.36 38.02
N ASP A 27 -22.16 29.10 39.20
CA ASP A 27 -20.73 28.85 39.39
C ASP A 27 -20.29 27.50 38.79
N GLN A 28 -21.13 26.47 38.89
CA GLN A 28 -20.92 25.20 38.18
C GLN A 28 -20.88 25.40 36.65
N TRP A 29 -21.83 26.16 36.10
CA TRP A 29 -21.87 26.50 34.67
C TRP A 29 -20.66 27.30 34.23
N LYS A 30 -20.21 28.27 35.05
CA LYS A 30 -19.00 29.04 34.80
C LYS A 30 -17.76 28.14 34.73
N ASN A 31 -17.62 27.19 35.66
CA ASN A 31 -16.52 26.23 35.66
C ASN A 31 -16.56 25.29 34.45
N LYS A 32 -17.74 24.75 34.11
CA LYS A 32 -17.93 23.93 32.90
C LYS A 32 -17.53 24.70 31.64
N PHE A 33 -17.99 25.95 31.52
CA PHE A 33 -17.66 26.81 30.38
C PHE A 33 -16.15 27.08 30.27
N GLN A 34 -15.48 27.39 31.39
CA GLN A 34 -14.02 27.58 31.40
C GLN A 34 -13.25 26.32 31.04
N ASN A 35 -13.69 25.14 31.50
CA ASN A 35 -13.09 23.86 31.12
C ASN A 35 -13.27 23.58 29.63
N SER A 36 -14.48 23.77 29.09
CA SER A 36 -14.72 23.60 27.65
C SER A 36 -13.89 24.58 26.80
N GLN A 37 -13.68 25.82 27.26
CA GLN A 37 -12.76 26.74 26.56
C GLN A 37 -11.32 26.21 26.56
N ARG A 38 -10.84 25.70 27.70
CA ARG A 38 -9.48 25.14 27.81
C ARG A 38 -9.29 23.93 26.90
N GLU A 39 -10.27 23.02 26.87
CA GLU A 39 -10.27 21.86 25.98
C GLU A 39 -10.24 22.28 24.51
N LEU A 40 -11.04 23.28 24.11
CA LEU A 40 -11.01 23.83 22.75
C LEU A 40 -9.65 24.42 22.38
N PHE A 41 -8.99 25.14 23.29
CA PHE A 41 -7.63 25.63 23.06
C PHE A 41 -6.63 24.50 22.90
N GLN A 42 -6.75 23.44 23.71
CA GLN A 42 -5.88 22.27 23.61
C GLN A 42 -6.07 21.53 22.28
N ILE A 43 -7.32 21.26 21.89
CA ILE A 43 -7.66 20.63 20.62
C ILE A 43 -7.14 21.46 19.43
N ASN A 44 -7.28 22.79 19.47
CA ASN A 44 -6.74 23.66 18.41
C ASN A 44 -5.21 23.61 18.36
N GLY A 45 -4.54 23.56 19.51
CA GLY A 45 -3.09 23.39 19.59
C GLY A 45 -2.62 22.05 19.01
N ASP A 46 -3.32 20.98 19.34
CA ASP A 46 -3.04 19.63 18.83
C ASP A 46 -3.29 19.55 17.33
N SER A 47 -4.40 20.11 16.84
CA SER A 47 -4.71 20.22 15.41
C SER A 47 -3.65 21.02 14.65
N ALA A 48 -3.11 22.10 15.23
CA ALA A 48 -2.03 22.85 14.60
C ALA A 48 -0.72 22.05 14.54
N ARG A 49 -0.42 21.23 15.56
CA ARG A 49 0.75 20.33 15.57
C ARG A 49 0.63 19.24 14.52
N THR A 50 -0.49 18.52 14.48
CA THR A 50 -0.72 17.45 13.50
C THR A 50 -0.71 17.98 12.07
N ASN A 51 -1.26 19.18 11.83
CA ASN A 51 -1.19 19.81 10.50
C ASN A 51 0.25 20.14 10.06
N ARG A 52 1.14 20.53 10.98
CA ARG A 52 2.56 20.74 10.67
C ARG A 52 3.26 19.44 10.36
N GLU A 53 3.00 18.39 11.14
CA GLU A 53 3.55 17.05 10.91
C GLU A 53 3.11 16.48 9.54
N ILE A 54 1.82 16.59 9.21
CA ILE A 54 1.29 16.21 7.89
C ILE A 54 1.99 16.98 6.76
N LYS A 55 2.31 18.27 6.98
CA LYS A 55 3.02 19.07 5.98
C LYS A 55 4.46 18.56 5.77
N LEU A 56 5.19 18.26 6.84
CA LEU A 56 6.53 17.70 6.78
C LEU A 56 6.53 16.33 6.07
N LEU A 57 5.60 15.45 6.44
CA LEU A 57 5.46 14.14 5.79
C LEU A 57 5.13 14.24 4.29
N LYS A 58 4.43 15.30 3.86
CA LYS A 58 4.19 15.57 2.43
C LYS A 58 5.45 16.03 1.71
N GLU A 59 6.28 16.85 2.36
CA GLU A 59 7.55 17.30 1.82
C GLU A 59 8.54 16.13 1.69
N ASP A 60 8.63 15.26 2.71
CA ASP A 60 9.45 14.05 2.68
C ASP A 60 9.01 13.06 1.60
N ASN A 61 7.69 12.79 1.49
CA ASN A 61 7.17 11.95 0.42
C ASN A 61 7.51 12.47 -0.97
N LYS A 62 7.45 13.80 -1.17
CA LYS A 62 7.83 14.43 -2.43
C LYS A 62 9.33 14.24 -2.69
N SER A 63 10.18 14.44 -1.69
CA SER A 63 11.62 14.22 -1.81
C SER A 63 11.96 12.78 -2.18
N LEU A 64 11.30 11.80 -1.56
CA LEU A 64 11.48 10.37 -1.88
C LEU A 64 11.01 10.04 -3.30
N GLN A 65 9.90 10.65 -3.75
CA GLN A 65 9.40 10.47 -5.11
C GLN A 65 10.39 11.02 -6.15
N ASP A 66 10.99 12.19 -5.88
CA ASP A 66 12.04 12.78 -6.73
C ASP A 66 13.29 11.87 -6.78
N GLU A 67 13.71 11.31 -5.64
CA GLU A 67 14.83 10.36 -5.57
C GLU A 67 14.54 9.07 -6.36
N LEU A 68 13.35 8.50 -6.22
CA LEU A 68 12.92 7.33 -7.00
C LEU A 68 12.94 7.61 -8.50
N GLN A 69 12.51 8.81 -8.91
CA GLN A 69 12.57 9.20 -10.31
C GLN A 69 14.01 9.27 -10.84
N ILE A 70 14.95 9.77 -10.05
CA ILE A 70 16.38 9.79 -10.40
C ILE A 70 16.94 8.37 -10.50
N ARG A 71 16.63 7.50 -9.54
CA ARG A 71 17.07 6.09 -9.56
C ARG A 71 16.50 5.35 -10.77
N ASN A 72 15.22 5.53 -11.08
CA ASN A 72 14.60 4.91 -12.26
C ASN A 72 15.26 5.35 -13.57
N LYS A 73 15.62 6.64 -13.71
CA LYS A 73 16.41 7.11 -14.85
C LYS A 73 17.78 6.44 -14.93
N THR A 74 18.43 6.27 -13.77
CA THR A 74 19.75 5.62 -13.68
C THR A 74 19.68 4.15 -14.08
N VAL A 75 18.67 3.42 -13.58
CA VAL A 75 18.40 2.03 -13.96
C VAL A 75 18.11 1.94 -15.46
N GLY A 76 17.24 2.80 -16.00
CA GLY A 76 16.95 2.84 -17.43
C GLY A 76 18.19 3.03 -18.30
N ASN A 77 19.10 3.93 -17.90
CA ASN A 77 20.37 4.12 -18.59
C ASN A 77 21.27 2.87 -18.50
N ALA A 78 21.34 2.23 -17.33
CA ALA A 78 22.11 1.00 -17.14
C ALA A 78 21.55 -0.17 -17.96
N THR A 79 20.22 -0.33 -18.01
CA THR A 79 19.53 -1.33 -18.84
C THR A 79 19.83 -1.10 -20.32
N ALA A 80 19.72 0.15 -20.80
CA ALA A 80 20.06 0.47 -22.19
C ALA A 80 21.53 0.14 -22.52
N LYS A 81 22.46 0.41 -21.60
CA LYS A 81 23.87 0.04 -21.75
C LYS A 81 24.06 -1.48 -21.78
N SER A 82 23.37 -2.22 -20.92
CA SER A 82 23.42 -3.70 -20.90
C SER A 82 22.95 -4.29 -22.23
N VAL A 83 21.81 -3.82 -22.74
CA VAL A 83 21.25 -4.26 -24.03
C VAL A 83 22.24 -3.99 -25.18
N ARG A 84 22.90 -2.83 -25.17
CA ARG A 84 23.92 -2.50 -26.17
C ARG A 84 25.11 -3.46 -26.11
N LEU A 85 25.65 -3.71 -24.91
CA LEU A 85 26.77 -4.63 -24.70
C LEU A 85 26.41 -6.07 -25.07
N GLU A 86 25.20 -6.53 -24.78
CA GLU A 86 24.72 -7.83 -25.22
C GLU A 86 24.65 -7.95 -26.75
N GLY A 87 24.28 -6.87 -27.45
CA GLY A 87 24.35 -6.79 -28.91
C GLY A 87 25.78 -6.92 -29.43
N GLU A 88 26.70 -6.10 -28.89
CA GLU A 88 28.13 -6.15 -29.24
C GLU A 88 28.74 -7.54 -28.99
N LEU A 89 28.37 -8.21 -27.89
CA LEU A 89 28.81 -9.58 -27.58
C LEU A 89 28.31 -10.60 -28.61
N LYS A 90 27.02 -10.53 -29.00
CA LYS A 90 26.45 -11.43 -30.02
C LYS A 90 27.14 -11.25 -31.37
N ASP A 91 27.43 -10.01 -31.76
CA ASP A 91 28.15 -9.71 -32.99
C ASP A 91 29.58 -10.28 -32.97
N LEU A 92 30.28 -10.16 -31.83
CA LEU A 92 31.60 -10.76 -31.64
C LEU A 92 31.57 -12.29 -31.67
N MET A 93 30.57 -12.91 -31.04
CA MET A 93 30.38 -14.35 -31.10
C MET A 93 30.15 -14.84 -32.54
N ALA A 94 29.32 -14.14 -33.31
CA ALA A 94 29.09 -14.48 -34.71
C ALA A 94 30.38 -14.38 -35.55
N LYS A 95 31.20 -13.34 -35.33
CA LYS A 95 32.51 -13.20 -35.99
C LYS A 95 33.46 -14.34 -35.61
N LEU A 96 33.47 -14.75 -34.35
CA LEU A 96 34.29 -15.86 -33.87
C LEU A 96 33.85 -17.19 -34.50
N GLU A 97 32.55 -17.44 -34.61
CA GLU A 97 32.03 -18.64 -35.28
C GLU A 97 32.44 -18.70 -36.76
N VAL A 98 32.38 -17.58 -37.48
CA VAL A 98 32.84 -17.51 -38.88
C VAL A 98 34.35 -17.75 -38.97
N ALA A 99 35.14 -17.12 -38.09
CA ALA A 99 36.59 -17.32 -38.05
C ALA A 99 36.95 -18.79 -37.74
N SER A 100 36.23 -19.44 -36.83
CA SER A 100 36.42 -20.86 -36.51
C SER A 100 36.15 -21.75 -37.71
N ARG A 101 35.04 -21.53 -38.44
CA ARG A 101 34.74 -22.32 -39.65
C ARG A 101 35.80 -22.15 -40.73
N ASN A 102 36.22 -20.90 -40.97
CA ASN A 102 37.28 -20.62 -41.94
C ASN A 102 38.60 -21.31 -41.56
N PHE A 103 38.90 -21.40 -40.26
CA PHE A 103 40.07 -22.13 -39.77
C PHE A 103 39.93 -23.64 -39.97
N ASP A 104 38.76 -24.21 -39.66
CA ASP A 104 38.48 -25.63 -39.86
C ASP A 104 38.59 -26.03 -41.34
N ASP A 105 38.06 -25.20 -42.25
CA ASP A 105 38.16 -25.40 -43.70
C ASP A 105 39.62 -25.35 -44.18
N LEU A 106 40.40 -24.37 -43.71
CA LEU A 106 41.83 -24.24 -44.01
C LEU A 106 42.60 -25.48 -43.53
N LEU A 107 42.31 -25.95 -42.32
CA LEU A 107 42.96 -27.10 -41.69
C LEU A 107 42.68 -28.39 -42.48
N LEU A 108 41.43 -28.57 -42.93
CA LEU A 108 41.03 -29.69 -43.78
C LEU A 108 41.76 -29.68 -45.13
N GLU A 109 41.91 -28.51 -45.74
CA GLU A 109 42.62 -28.33 -47.02
C GLU A 109 44.12 -28.63 -46.87
N THR A 110 44.78 -28.19 -45.79
CA THR A 110 46.17 -28.56 -45.50
C THR A 110 46.34 -30.07 -45.28
N LEU A 111 45.40 -30.72 -44.56
CA LEU A 111 45.48 -32.17 -44.31
C LEU A 111 45.26 -33.00 -45.58
N GLN A 112 44.38 -32.56 -46.49
CA GLN A 112 44.14 -33.25 -47.76
C GLN A 112 45.29 -33.12 -48.76
N ASN A 113 46.09 -32.06 -48.64
CA ASN A 113 47.22 -31.79 -49.54
C ASN A 113 48.59 -32.23 -48.97
N ALA A 114 48.64 -32.84 -47.79
CA ALA A 114 49.89 -33.26 -47.16
C ALA A 114 50.42 -34.58 -47.79
N PRO A 115 51.56 -34.58 -48.48
CA PRO A 115 52.20 -35.80 -48.96
C PRO A 115 52.78 -36.64 -47.80
N GLU A 116 52.56 -37.95 -47.84
CA GLU A 116 53.15 -38.91 -46.91
C GLU A 116 54.70 -38.84 -46.99
N GLU A 117 55.36 -38.78 -45.84
CA GLU A 117 56.83 -38.75 -45.64
C GLU A 117 57.55 -37.41 -45.85
N THR A 118 57.39 -36.48 -44.90
CA THR A 118 58.52 -35.65 -44.43
C THR A 118 58.21 -35.16 -43.01
N GLY A 119 59.24 -35.05 -42.16
CA GLY A 119 59.10 -34.57 -40.78
C GLY A 119 58.46 -33.18 -40.71
N PRO A 120 58.02 -32.74 -39.51
CA PRO A 120 57.13 -31.59 -39.34
C PRO A 120 57.62 -30.41 -40.16
N THR A 121 56.87 -30.11 -41.22
CA THR A 121 57.20 -29.02 -42.13
C THR A 121 57.08 -27.71 -41.37
N HIS A 122 57.75 -26.67 -41.86
CA HIS A 122 57.73 -25.34 -41.24
C HIS A 122 56.29 -24.85 -40.95
N ASP A 123 55.33 -25.28 -41.76
CA ASP A 123 53.90 -24.97 -41.65
C ASP A 123 53.24 -25.62 -40.41
N GLU A 124 53.64 -26.84 -40.02
CA GLU A 124 53.16 -27.47 -38.77
C GLU A 124 53.69 -26.72 -37.53
N PHE A 125 54.90 -26.16 -37.63
CA PHE A 125 55.46 -25.31 -36.59
C PHE A 125 54.73 -23.97 -36.49
N GLU A 126 54.39 -23.34 -37.62
CA GLU A 126 53.55 -22.12 -37.62
C GLU A 126 52.14 -22.40 -37.09
N GLN A 127 51.55 -23.55 -37.39
CA GLN A 127 50.23 -23.92 -36.88
C GLN A 127 50.23 -24.15 -35.36
N LEU A 128 51.27 -24.79 -34.82
CA LEU A 128 51.47 -24.90 -33.38
C LEU A 128 51.71 -23.53 -32.74
N GLN A 129 52.42 -22.62 -33.40
CA GLN A 129 52.64 -21.27 -32.92
C GLN A 129 51.35 -20.43 -32.92
N ALA A 130 50.48 -20.62 -33.91
CA ALA A 130 49.15 -20.01 -33.97
C ALA A 130 48.21 -20.55 -32.88
N GLN A 131 48.22 -21.86 -32.62
CA GLN A 131 47.46 -22.45 -31.50
C GLN A 131 47.94 -21.92 -30.15
N LEU A 132 49.26 -21.76 -29.98
CA LEU A 132 49.85 -21.22 -28.76
C LEU A 132 49.44 -19.75 -28.56
N GLY A 133 49.37 -18.96 -29.64
CA GLY A 133 48.82 -17.60 -29.62
C GLY A 133 47.34 -17.55 -29.23
N CYS A 134 46.51 -18.42 -29.81
CA CYS A 134 45.07 -18.50 -29.49
C CYS A 134 44.80 -18.93 -28.04
N LEU A 135 45.61 -19.84 -27.50
CA LEU A 135 45.56 -20.23 -26.09
C LEU A 135 46.05 -19.11 -25.16
N GLN A 136 47.09 -18.36 -25.54
CA GLN A 136 47.54 -17.19 -24.80
C GLN A 136 46.49 -16.07 -24.78
N GLU A 137 45.80 -15.83 -25.89
CA GLU A 137 44.71 -14.85 -25.97
C GLU A 137 43.51 -15.26 -25.11
N LYS A 138 43.11 -16.54 -25.14
CA LYS A 138 42.08 -17.06 -24.23
C LYS A 138 42.49 -16.97 -22.76
N ASN A 139 43.75 -17.23 -22.44
CA ASN A 139 44.26 -17.11 -21.08
C ASN A 139 44.29 -15.63 -20.63
N ALA A 140 44.64 -14.70 -21.52
CA ALA A 140 44.54 -13.27 -21.26
C ALA A 140 43.08 -12.82 -21.06
N MET A 141 42.14 -13.36 -21.84
CA MET A 141 40.71 -13.07 -21.70
C MET A 141 40.17 -13.59 -20.36
N LEU A 142 40.51 -14.82 -19.96
CA LEU A 142 40.16 -15.37 -18.66
C LEU A 142 40.82 -14.58 -17.52
N SER A 143 42.07 -14.17 -17.69
CA SER A 143 42.77 -13.31 -16.74
C SER A 143 42.17 -11.90 -16.65
N ALA A 144 41.49 -11.41 -17.68
CA ALA A 144 40.79 -10.13 -17.67
C ALA A 144 39.38 -10.21 -17.04
N ILE A 145 38.75 -11.39 -17.10
CA ILE A 145 37.49 -11.69 -16.39
C ILE A 145 37.76 -11.95 -14.91
N SER A 146 38.92 -12.51 -14.60
CA SER A 146 39.45 -12.60 -13.23
C SER A 146 39.70 -11.17 -12.74
N HIS A 147 39.04 -10.74 -11.66
CA HIS A 147 39.22 -9.39 -11.11
C HIS A 147 40.72 -9.10 -10.88
N PRO A 148 41.37 -8.26 -11.71
CA PRO A 148 42.83 -8.15 -11.71
C PRO A 148 43.36 -7.44 -10.45
N ASP A 149 42.50 -6.65 -9.82
CA ASP A 149 42.83 -5.80 -8.67
C ASP A 149 42.32 -6.37 -7.34
N GLU A 150 41.57 -7.47 -7.37
CA GLU A 150 41.00 -8.09 -6.17
C GLU A 150 41.42 -9.55 -6.09
N SER A 151 41.98 -9.93 -4.95
CA SER A 151 42.22 -11.33 -4.66
C SER A 151 40.91 -12.10 -4.73
N CYS A 152 40.94 -13.37 -5.18
CA CYS A 152 39.77 -14.25 -5.12
C CYS A 152 39.10 -14.27 -3.74
N GLN A 153 39.88 -14.04 -2.67
CA GLN A 153 39.40 -13.94 -1.30
C GLN A 153 38.58 -12.66 -1.06
N GLU A 154 38.99 -11.50 -1.56
CA GLU A 154 38.23 -10.24 -1.47
C GLU A 154 36.93 -10.31 -2.27
N TYR A 155 36.99 -10.86 -3.49
CA TYR A 155 35.79 -11.09 -4.29
C TYR A 155 34.81 -12.03 -3.58
N SER A 156 35.30 -13.16 -3.05
CA SER A 156 34.48 -14.10 -2.28
C SER A 156 33.84 -13.44 -1.06
N THR A 157 34.59 -12.61 -0.34
CA THR A 157 34.11 -11.87 0.84
C THR A 157 33.02 -10.88 0.45
N ARG A 158 33.22 -10.12 -0.65
CA ARG A 158 32.21 -9.18 -1.16
C ARG A 158 30.95 -9.89 -1.64
N ALA A 159 31.10 -10.96 -2.42
CA ALA A 159 29.97 -11.75 -2.89
C ALA A 159 29.18 -12.33 -1.71
N TRP A 160 29.86 -12.80 -0.66
CA TRP A 160 29.22 -13.25 0.57
C TRP A 160 28.45 -12.13 1.28
N HIS A 161 29.04 -10.93 1.39
CA HIS A 161 28.34 -9.76 1.95
C HIS A 161 27.11 -9.37 1.12
N GLN A 162 27.22 -9.34 -0.21
CA GLN A 162 26.07 -9.08 -1.08
C GLN A 162 24.94 -10.10 -0.89
N VAL A 163 25.29 -11.39 -0.71
CA VAL A 163 24.30 -12.43 -0.41
C VAL A 163 23.67 -12.21 0.98
N GLN A 164 24.43 -11.75 1.98
CA GLN A 164 23.87 -11.42 3.30
C GLN A 164 22.97 -10.20 3.25
N ASP A 165 23.37 -9.14 2.54
CA ASP A 165 22.56 -7.94 2.36
C ASP A 165 21.24 -8.27 1.63
N ALA A 166 21.32 -9.11 0.59
CA ALA A 166 20.13 -9.60 -0.12
C ALA A 166 19.20 -10.41 0.80
N LYS A 167 19.75 -11.24 1.69
CA LYS A 167 18.95 -11.98 2.69
C LYS A 167 18.28 -11.05 3.70
N GLN A 168 18.97 -10.00 4.15
CA GLN A 168 18.40 -9.01 5.06
C GLN A 168 17.27 -8.22 4.39
N LEU A 169 17.46 -7.81 3.14
CA LEU A 169 16.41 -7.15 2.35
C LEU A 169 15.21 -8.06 2.12
N GLN A 170 15.43 -9.35 1.84
CA GLN A 170 14.34 -10.32 1.72
C GLN A 170 13.57 -10.45 3.04
N ALA A 171 14.26 -10.60 4.17
CA ALA A 171 13.61 -10.71 5.48
C ALA A 171 12.81 -9.44 5.85
N ALA A 172 13.32 -8.25 5.50
CA ALA A 172 12.59 -6.99 5.67
C ALA A 172 11.32 -6.95 4.82
N ALA A 173 11.39 -7.35 3.55
CA ALA A 173 10.23 -7.41 2.67
C ALA A 173 9.18 -8.42 3.17
N GLU A 174 9.61 -9.58 3.69
CA GLU A 174 8.70 -10.57 4.30
C GLU A 174 7.99 -9.99 5.54
N LEU A 175 8.69 -9.24 6.40
CA LEU A 175 8.07 -8.55 7.54
C LEU A 175 7.07 -7.47 7.12
N GLU A 176 7.39 -6.68 6.10
CA GLU A 176 6.49 -5.66 5.57
C GLU A 176 5.22 -6.28 4.98
N THR A 177 5.35 -7.38 4.23
CA THR A 177 4.19 -8.10 3.68
C THR A 177 3.32 -8.72 4.77
N GLU A 178 3.91 -9.22 5.86
CA GLU A 178 3.14 -9.69 7.02
C GLU A 178 2.39 -8.55 7.73
N ALA A 179 3.03 -7.39 7.91
CA ALA A 179 2.38 -6.22 8.48
C ALA A 179 1.19 -5.76 7.62
N LEU A 180 1.33 -5.77 6.28
CA LEU A 180 0.24 -5.47 5.36
C LEU A 180 -0.91 -6.49 5.46
N ARG A 181 -0.61 -7.78 5.62
CA ARG A 181 -1.62 -8.81 5.86
C ARG A 181 -2.41 -8.52 7.15
N HIS A 182 -1.73 -8.17 8.24
CA HIS A 182 -2.38 -7.80 9.50
C HIS A 182 -3.29 -6.57 9.36
N VAL A 183 -2.82 -5.52 8.68
CA VAL A 183 -3.63 -4.32 8.42
C VAL A 183 -4.87 -4.66 7.59
N GLN A 184 -4.72 -5.50 6.57
CA GLN A 184 -5.84 -5.95 5.75
C GLN A 184 -6.87 -6.75 6.57
N THR A 185 -6.42 -7.64 7.45
CA THR A 185 -7.30 -8.36 8.39
C THR A 185 -8.04 -7.40 9.31
N GLN A 186 -7.38 -6.37 9.85
CA GLN A 186 -8.03 -5.36 10.70
C GLN A 186 -9.08 -4.55 9.93
N ILE A 187 -8.83 -4.20 8.67
CA ILE A 187 -9.80 -3.51 7.82
C ILE A 187 -11.04 -4.39 7.61
N ILE A 188 -10.86 -5.68 7.36
CA ILE A 188 -11.98 -6.63 7.21
C ILE A 188 -12.82 -6.67 8.49
N LEU A 189 -12.18 -6.79 9.66
CA LEU A 189 -12.87 -6.82 10.95
C LEU A 189 -13.63 -5.50 11.24
N LEU A 190 -13.03 -4.35 10.93
CA LEU A 190 -13.69 -3.06 11.10
C LEU A 190 -14.90 -2.90 10.18
N ASN A 191 -14.83 -3.42 8.94
CA ASN A 191 -15.97 -3.42 8.03
C ASN A 191 -17.09 -4.35 8.52
N GLN A 192 -16.75 -5.56 8.99
CA GLN A 192 -17.73 -6.47 9.59
C GLN A 192 -18.43 -5.82 10.79
N GLN A 193 -17.67 -5.17 11.67
CA GLN A 193 -18.25 -4.44 12.79
C GLN A 193 -19.16 -3.29 12.33
N ALA A 194 -18.77 -2.57 11.28
CA ALA A 194 -19.60 -1.51 10.71
C ALA A 194 -20.92 -2.05 10.13
N ASP A 195 -20.89 -3.23 9.50
CA ASP A 195 -22.08 -3.92 8.98
C ASP A 195 -23.00 -4.35 10.14
N GLU A 196 -22.45 -4.96 11.20
CA GLU A 196 -23.20 -5.33 12.41
C GLU A 196 -23.84 -4.12 13.11
N ASP A 197 -23.10 -3.01 13.22
CA ASP A 197 -23.62 -1.77 13.80
C ASP A 197 -24.71 -1.16 12.91
N ALA A 198 -24.60 -1.25 11.58
CA ALA A 198 -25.63 -0.79 10.64
C ALA A 198 -26.92 -1.62 10.78
N GLU A 199 -26.83 -2.94 10.91
CA GLU A 199 -27.96 -3.82 11.19
C GLU A 199 -28.62 -3.48 12.53
N ARG A 200 -27.82 -3.26 13.58
CA ARG A 200 -28.32 -2.86 14.91
C ARG A 200 -29.06 -1.52 14.86
N ILE A 201 -28.52 -0.53 14.16
CA ILE A 201 -29.15 0.78 13.98
C ILE A 201 -30.49 0.61 13.24
N THR A 202 -30.51 -0.20 12.17
CA THR A 202 -31.73 -0.47 11.41
C THR A 202 -32.80 -1.10 12.29
N GLY A 203 -32.45 -2.08 13.12
CA GLY A 203 -33.37 -2.68 14.09
C GLY A 203 -33.93 -1.69 15.11
N LEU A 204 -33.10 -0.80 15.66
CA LEU A 204 -33.54 0.26 16.57
C LEU A 204 -34.46 1.28 15.89
N VAL A 205 -34.22 1.59 14.61
CA VAL A 205 -35.10 2.48 13.82
C VAL A 205 -36.46 1.82 13.60
N GLU A 206 -36.49 0.54 13.24
CA GLU A 206 -37.73 -0.23 13.08
C GLU A 206 -38.52 -0.34 14.38
N GLU A 207 -37.86 -0.64 15.50
CA GLU A 207 -38.48 -0.68 16.83
C GLU A 207 -39.11 0.67 17.20
N ASN A 208 -38.37 1.78 17.01
CA ASN A 208 -38.89 3.12 17.24
C ASN A 208 -40.10 3.44 16.34
N MET A 209 -40.06 3.02 15.08
CA MET A 209 -41.19 3.20 14.16
C MET A 209 -42.43 2.41 14.63
N GLN A 210 -42.25 1.19 15.14
CA GLN A 210 -43.32 0.41 15.74
C GLN A 210 -43.88 1.08 17.00
N LEU A 211 -43.04 1.60 17.90
CA LEU A 211 -43.49 2.34 19.09
C LEU A 211 -44.29 3.59 18.72
N LEU A 212 -43.84 4.37 17.74
CA LEU A 212 -44.56 5.55 17.24
C LEU A 212 -45.92 5.17 16.66
N SER A 213 -46.02 4.08 15.90
CA SER A 213 -47.32 3.61 15.39
C SER A 213 -48.29 3.20 16.51
N LYS A 214 -47.79 2.55 17.57
CA LYS A 214 -48.60 2.21 18.75
C LYS A 214 -49.11 3.45 19.47
N VAL A 215 -48.27 4.47 19.65
CA VAL A 215 -48.66 5.76 20.27
C VAL A 215 -49.73 6.47 19.44
N ASN A 216 -49.60 6.51 18.12
CA ASN A 216 -50.63 7.08 17.23
C ASN A 216 -51.96 6.32 17.33
N ASN A 217 -51.93 4.99 17.37
CA ASN A 217 -53.14 4.17 17.48
C ASN A 217 -53.83 4.32 18.85
N ALA A 218 -53.06 4.47 19.94
CA ALA A 218 -53.59 4.76 21.27
C ALA A 218 -54.21 6.16 21.35
N SER A 219 -53.65 7.13 20.63
CA SER A 219 -54.17 8.51 20.59
C SER A 219 -55.47 8.63 19.78
N GLY A 220 -55.61 7.86 18.70
CA GLY A 220 -56.79 7.87 17.84
C GLY A 220 -58.05 7.22 18.45
N SER A 221 -57.91 6.40 19.49
CA SER A 221 -59.02 5.70 20.14
C SER A 221 -59.62 6.45 21.34
N SER A 222 -59.00 7.56 21.78
CA SER A 222 -59.50 8.37 22.91
C SER A 222 -60.39 9.56 22.51
N SER A 223 -60.63 9.80 21.21
CA SER A 223 -61.37 10.98 20.72
C SER A 223 -62.90 10.81 20.65
N ALA A 224 -63.47 9.69 21.11
CA ALA A 224 -64.91 9.44 21.00
C ALA A 224 -65.70 9.49 22.32
N HIS A 225 -65.06 9.88 23.43
CA HIS A 225 -65.74 10.07 24.71
C HIS A 225 -65.14 11.27 25.46
N SER A 226 -65.82 12.41 25.38
CA SER A 226 -66.03 13.38 26.48
C SER A 226 -66.20 14.78 25.88
N GLU A 227 -67.38 14.99 25.31
CA GLU A 227 -68.03 16.31 25.37
C GLU A 227 -68.55 16.45 26.82
N GLU A 228 -68.35 17.61 27.44
CA GLU A 228 -68.66 17.95 28.85
C GLU A 228 -67.80 17.31 29.97
N MET A 229 -66.76 18.04 30.43
CA MET A 229 -66.73 18.59 31.81
C MET A 229 -65.37 19.26 32.14
N MET A 230 -65.49 20.45 32.72
CA MET A 230 -64.56 21.16 33.62
C MET A 230 -63.08 21.32 33.21
N VAL A 231 -62.76 22.59 32.99
CA VAL A 231 -61.44 23.20 33.07
C VAL A 231 -60.79 22.86 34.43
N HIS A 232 -59.94 21.83 34.45
CA HIS A 232 -58.90 21.69 35.47
C HIS A 232 -57.57 21.44 34.79
N GLU A 233 -56.65 22.36 35.06
CA GLU A 233 -55.33 22.53 34.49
C GLU A 233 -54.37 21.41 34.93
N PRO A 234 -53.97 20.46 34.05
CA PRO A 234 -53.08 19.38 34.40
C PRO A 234 -51.69 19.68 33.83
N ARG A 235 -51.01 20.69 34.39
CA ARG A 235 -49.65 21.08 33.95
C ARG A 235 -48.53 20.59 34.87
N ARG A 236 -48.82 19.75 35.87
CA ARG A 236 -47.85 19.35 36.91
C ARG A 236 -47.40 17.89 36.92
N SER A 237 -47.96 17.01 36.09
CA SER A 237 -47.65 15.57 36.19
C SER A 237 -46.62 15.05 35.19
N LEU A 238 -46.36 15.77 34.10
CA LEU A 238 -45.43 15.31 33.04
C LEU A 238 -43.95 15.61 33.33
N GLU A 239 -43.66 16.57 34.21
CA GLU A 239 -42.27 16.88 34.60
C GLU A 239 -41.70 15.84 35.59
N ALA A 240 -42.55 15.23 36.44
CA ALA A 240 -42.13 14.21 37.40
C ALA A 240 -41.79 12.84 36.76
N GLU A 241 -42.36 12.51 35.59
CA GLU A 241 -42.04 11.27 34.87
C GLU A 241 -40.75 11.38 34.03
N LEU A 242 -40.39 12.59 33.60
CA LEU A 242 -39.16 12.84 32.83
C LEU A 242 -37.90 12.90 33.71
N GLU A 243 -38.02 13.25 34.99
CA GLU A 243 -36.90 13.21 35.95
C GLU A 243 -36.51 11.78 36.37
N SER A 244 -37.46 10.84 36.38
CA SER A 244 -37.23 9.42 36.72
C SER A 244 -36.34 8.68 35.70
N HIS A 245 -36.36 9.09 34.43
CA HIS A 245 -35.57 8.44 33.38
C HIS A 245 -34.12 8.94 33.26
N HIS A 246 -33.76 10.04 33.92
CA HIS A 246 -32.43 10.61 33.79
C HIS A 246 -31.35 9.84 34.59
N ASP A 247 -31.76 9.11 35.64
CA ASP A 247 -30.86 8.30 36.46
C ASP A 247 -30.50 6.95 35.82
N PHE A 248 -31.33 6.41 34.92
CA PHE A 248 -31.06 5.13 34.27
C PHE A 248 -29.95 5.23 33.22
N TYR A 249 -29.84 6.36 32.51
CA TYR A 249 -28.79 6.56 31.50
C TYR A 249 -27.41 6.93 32.08
N SER A 250 -27.36 7.44 33.32
CA SER A 250 -26.10 7.74 34.00
C SER A 250 -25.37 6.47 34.49
N SER A 251 -26.10 5.37 34.72
CA SER A 251 -25.56 4.08 35.17
C SER A 251 -24.82 3.30 34.06
N ILE A 252 -25.29 3.39 32.80
CA ILE A 252 -24.76 2.59 31.69
C ILE A 252 -23.40 3.13 31.19
N LEU A 253 -23.10 4.42 31.42
CA LEU A 253 -21.84 5.04 30.97
C LEU A 253 -20.65 4.85 31.94
N HIS A 254 -20.82 4.16 33.07
CA HIS A 254 -19.74 3.97 34.06
C HIS A 254 -19.23 2.53 34.19
N SER A 255 -19.70 1.58 33.37
CA SER A 255 -19.10 0.23 33.32
C SER A 255 -17.85 0.22 32.44
N SER A 256 -16.74 0.74 32.98
CA SER A 256 -15.41 0.69 32.38
C SER A 256 -14.60 -0.45 32.99
N GLN A 257 -14.80 -1.67 32.46
CA GLN A 257 -13.89 -2.82 32.65
C GLN A 257 -12.81 -2.90 31.54
N PHE A 258 -12.50 -1.81 30.86
CA PHE A 258 -11.33 -1.77 29.99
C PHE A 258 -10.11 -1.33 30.80
N ALA A 259 -9.26 -2.31 31.11
CA ALA A 259 -7.94 -2.07 31.66
C ALA A 259 -7.17 -1.09 30.76
N PRO A 260 -6.49 -0.08 31.32
CA PRO A 260 -5.68 0.81 30.53
C PRO A 260 -4.49 0.03 29.96
N LEU A 261 -4.43 -0.12 28.64
CA LEU A 261 -3.22 -0.55 27.94
C LEU A 261 -2.16 0.54 28.12
N SER A 262 -1.40 0.44 29.20
CA SER A 262 -0.15 1.15 29.42
C SER A 262 0.87 0.67 28.38
N SER A 263 0.81 1.24 27.18
CA SER A 263 1.92 1.25 26.23
C SER A 263 3.02 2.15 26.80
N GLN A 264 3.91 1.56 27.60
CA GLN A 264 5.20 2.17 27.86
C GLN A 264 5.97 2.17 26.54
N PHE A 265 6.12 3.35 25.96
CA PHE A 265 7.08 3.61 24.90
C PHE A 265 8.48 3.25 25.42
N THR A 266 8.98 2.08 25.05
CA THR A 266 10.43 1.84 25.03
C THR A 266 11.05 2.77 24.00
N PRO A 267 11.97 3.67 24.38
CA PRO A 267 12.66 4.51 23.41
C PRO A 267 13.48 3.61 22.48
N ALA A 268 13.37 3.87 21.17
CA ALA A 268 14.19 3.21 20.17
C ALA A 268 15.67 3.34 20.57
N ALA A 269 16.35 2.20 20.68
CA ALA A 269 17.79 2.17 20.87
C ALA A 269 18.43 3.01 19.76
N ALA A 270 19.01 4.14 20.16
CA ALA A 270 19.81 4.98 19.29
C ALA A 270 21.03 4.17 18.83
N TYR A 271 20.91 3.50 17.69
CA TYR A 271 22.07 3.00 16.97
C TYR A 271 22.87 4.22 16.51
N GLY A 272 23.91 4.52 17.28
CA GLY A 272 24.88 5.55 16.98
C GLY A 272 25.46 5.32 15.59
N ARG A 273 25.10 6.20 14.67
CA ARG A 273 25.73 6.32 13.35
C ARG A 273 27.13 6.89 13.60
N THR A 274 28.12 6.02 13.78
CA THR A 274 29.54 6.42 13.80
C THR A 274 29.89 6.99 12.43
N TYR A 275 30.12 8.30 12.40
CA TYR A 275 30.71 9.01 11.27
C TYR A 275 32.10 8.42 10.99
N LEU A 276 32.23 7.73 9.87
CA LEU A 276 33.54 7.38 9.31
C LEU A 276 34.14 8.63 8.66
N PRO A 277 35.41 8.97 8.96
CA PRO A 277 36.08 10.11 8.36
C PRO A 277 36.39 9.82 6.89
N SER A 278 36.10 10.80 6.03
CA SER A 278 36.44 10.80 4.62
C SER A 278 37.97 10.68 4.42
N PRO A 279 38.46 9.89 3.44
CA PRO A 279 39.88 9.88 3.12
C PRO A 279 40.29 11.17 2.39
N PRO A 280 41.56 11.58 2.50
CA PRO A 280 42.04 12.84 1.95
C PRO A 280 42.11 12.77 0.42
N GLN A 281 41.68 13.86 -0.23
CA GLN A 281 41.93 14.10 -1.65
C GLN A 281 43.43 14.24 -1.90
N ALA A 282 44.00 13.30 -2.65
CA ALA A 282 45.31 13.47 -3.26
C ALA A 282 45.13 14.14 -4.63
N GLN A 283 45.70 15.33 -4.76
CA GLN A 283 45.89 16.03 -6.03
C GLN A 283 47.15 15.49 -6.73
N ALA A 284 47.01 15.06 -7.97
CA ALA A 284 48.06 14.98 -9.00
C ALA A 284 47.29 14.79 -10.34
N ALA A 285 47.16 15.75 -11.25
CA ALA A 285 48.17 16.39 -12.10
C ALA A 285 49.06 15.38 -12.84
N GLU A 286 48.68 15.08 -14.10
CA GLU A 286 49.52 14.74 -15.27
C GLU A 286 48.58 14.16 -16.36
N THR A 287 48.03 14.96 -17.28
CA THR A 287 48.59 15.36 -18.58
C THR A 287 49.44 14.29 -19.29
N LEU A 288 48.80 13.35 -19.98
CA LEU A 288 49.38 12.75 -21.18
C LEU A 288 48.30 12.58 -22.27
N THR A 289 48.33 13.53 -23.20
CA THR A 289 47.76 13.44 -24.54
C THR A 289 48.54 12.42 -25.36
N LEU A 290 47.87 11.37 -25.85
CA LEU A 290 48.36 10.59 -26.98
C LEU A 290 47.23 10.37 -27.97
N SER A 291 47.24 11.24 -28.99
CA SER A 291 46.60 11.04 -30.27
C SER A 291 47.06 9.73 -30.90
N SER A 292 46.11 8.92 -31.37
CA SER A 292 46.39 7.96 -32.43
C SER A 292 45.18 7.90 -33.36
N SER A 293 45.28 8.68 -34.42
CA SER A 293 44.43 8.67 -35.60
C SER A 293 45.01 7.67 -36.61
N LEU A 294 44.21 6.72 -37.11
CA LEU A 294 44.42 6.01 -38.38
C LEU A 294 43.06 5.41 -38.82
N PRO A 295 42.88 5.06 -40.12
CA PRO A 295 41.76 5.53 -40.92
C PRO A 295 40.68 4.47 -41.15
N ALA A 296 39.45 4.94 -41.32
CA ALA A 296 38.30 4.12 -41.70
C ALA A 296 38.39 3.66 -43.18
N PRO A 297 38.11 2.39 -43.50
CA PRO A 297 37.79 1.98 -44.86
C PRO A 297 36.28 2.13 -45.16
N PRO A 298 35.89 2.30 -46.44
CA PRO A 298 34.52 2.57 -46.82
C PRO A 298 33.74 1.26 -47.01
N CYS A 299 32.58 1.13 -46.36
CA CYS A 299 31.64 0.04 -46.63
C CYS A 299 30.34 0.62 -47.19
N HIS A 300 30.03 0.18 -48.41
CA HIS A 300 28.82 0.49 -49.17
C HIS A 300 27.54 -0.06 -48.50
N PRO A 301 26.37 0.55 -48.73
CA PRO A 301 25.11 0.02 -48.25
C PRO A 301 24.60 -1.06 -49.20
N VAL A 302 24.43 -2.29 -48.70
CA VAL A 302 23.62 -3.30 -49.35
C VAL A 302 22.28 -3.35 -48.62
N LEU A 303 21.25 -2.86 -49.31
CA LEU A 303 19.84 -3.05 -48.98
C LEU A 303 19.49 -4.53 -49.14
N PHE A 304 19.06 -5.17 -48.06
CA PHE A 304 18.20 -6.35 -48.15
C PHE A 304 17.13 -6.28 -47.06
N GLU A 305 15.90 -6.00 -47.49
CA GLU A 305 14.68 -6.46 -46.83
C GLU A 305 14.68 -7.99 -46.81
N PRO A 306 14.13 -8.58 -45.75
CA PRO A 306 13.22 -9.68 -45.96
C PRO A 306 11.90 -9.42 -45.25
N THR A 307 10.88 -9.20 -46.07
CA THR A 307 9.48 -9.47 -45.78
C THR A 307 9.34 -10.92 -45.30
N LEU A 308 9.02 -11.14 -44.02
CA LEU A 308 8.53 -12.43 -43.54
C LEU A 308 7.19 -12.26 -42.86
N VAL A 309 6.17 -12.65 -43.63
CA VAL A 309 4.77 -12.83 -43.24
C VAL A 309 4.69 -13.93 -42.19
N LEU A 310 4.18 -13.59 -41.01
CA LEU A 310 3.79 -14.56 -39.98
C LEU A 310 2.39 -15.12 -40.28
N PRO A 311 2.18 -16.45 -40.21
CA PRO A 311 0.86 -17.03 -40.32
C PRO A 311 0.08 -16.84 -39.02
N ALA A 312 -1.12 -16.26 -39.15
CA ALA A 312 -2.10 -16.15 -38.08
C ALA A 312 -2.52 -17.55 -37.60
N THR A 313 -1.99 -17.96 -36.45
CA THR A 313 -2.49 -19.12 -35.72
C THR A 313 -3.53 -18.63 -34.72
N HIS A 314 -4.80 -18.74 -35.11
CA HIS A 314 -5.94 -18.65 -34.22
C HIS A 314 -5.90 -19.82 -33.23
N LEU A 315 -5.36 -19.58 -32.03
CA LEU A 315 -5.51 -20.49 -30.90
C LEU A 315 -6.64 -19.98 -30.02
N GLY A 316 -7.81 -20.60 -30.20
CA GLY A 316 -8.96 -20.47 -29.31
C GLY A 316 -8.58 -20.97 -27.92
N LEU A 317 -8.42 -20.01 -27.01
CA LEU A 317 -8.30 -20.27 -25.58
C LEU A 317 -9.68 -20.22 -24.94
N SER A 318 -9.93 -21.26 -24.16
CA SER A 318 -11.13 -21.58 -23.43
C SER A 318 -11.65 -20.41 -22.58
N LYS A 319 -12.92 -20.08 -22.84
CA LYS A 319 -13.96 -19.54 -21.95
C LYS A 319 -13.46 -19.07 -20.58
N THR A 320 -13.06 -17.80 -20.49
CA THR A 320 -13.11 -17.05 -19.23
C THR A 320 -14.53 -17.08 -18.72
N HIS A 321 -14.71 -17.32 -17.41
CA HIS A 321 -15.95 -16.97 -16.72
C HIS A 321 -16.08 -15.44 -16.81
N GLU A 322 -16.72 -14.96 -17.88
CA GLU A 322 -17.33 -13.65 -17.92
C GLU A 322 -18.34 -13.65 -16.77
N LEU A 323 -18.04 -12.89 -15.72
CA LEU A 323 -19.08 -12.36 -14.86
C LEU A 323 -20.04 -11.62 -15.79
N SER A 324 -21.19 -12.26 -16.03
CA SER A 324 -22.29 -11.73 -16.82
C SER A 324 -22.62 -10.35 -16.25
N THR A 325 -22.10 -9.32 -16.92
CA THR A 325 -22.60 -7.96 -16.80
C THR A 325 -23.85 -7.95 -17.67
N GLU A 326 -24.93 -8.56 -17.15
CA GLU A 326 -26.24 -8.22 -17.67
C GLU A 326 -26.38 -6.69 -17.57
N PRO A 327 -27.00 -6.03 -18.55
CA PRO A 327 -27.27 -4.60 -18.47
C PRO A 327 -28.17 -4.38 -17.26
N ILE A 328 -27.57 -3.98 -16.14
CA ILE A 328 -28.28 -3.58 -14.93
C ILE A 328 -29.19 -2.43 -15.37
N GLU A 329 -30.50 -2.63 -15.31
CA GLU A 329 -31.47 -1.56 -15.52
C GLU A 329 -31.07 -0.38 -14.62
N PRO A 330 -31.01 0.85 -15.15
CA PRO A 330 -30.56 1.99 -14.36
C PRO A 330 -31.47 2.14 -13.14
N ASP A 331 -30.91 1.89 -11.96
CA ASP A 331 -31.62 2.04 -10.69
C ASP A 331 -32.29 3.43 -10.64
N PRO A 332 -33.51 3.52 -10.06
CA PRO A 332 -34.24 4.77 -9.99
C PRO A 332 -33.37 5.81 -9.29
N ASN A 333 -33.22 6.96 -9.93
CA ASN A 333 -32.39 8.07 -9.46
C ASN A 333 -32.98 8.60 -8.14
N VAL A 334 -32.51 8.08 -7.00
CA VAL A 334 -32.99 8.46 -5.67
C VAL A 334 -32.41 9.83 -5.35
N ALA A 335 -33.26 10.85 -5.25
CA ALA A 335 -32.86 12.18 -4.78
C ALA A 335 -32.79 12.15 -3.24
N LEU A 336 -31.60 12.38 -2.68
CA LEU A 336 -31.38 12.44 -1.23
C LEU A 336 -31.21 13.90 -0.82
N THR A 337 -32.06 14.38 0.09
CA THR A 337 -31.98 15.73 0.65
C THR A 337 -31.41 15.68 2.07
N ILE A 338 -30.27 16.33 2.30
CA ILE A 338 -29.63 16.40 3.62
C ILE A 338 -29.77 17.81 4.17
N ASN A 339 -30.49 17.93 5.29
CA ASN A 339 -30.67 19.20 6.00
C ASN A 339 -29.58 19.36 7.07
N LEU A 340 -28.66 20.31 6.87
CA LEU A 340 -27.55 20.56 7.79
C LEU A 340 -27.95 21.55 8.89
N LYS A 341 -27.96 21.10 10.15
CA LYS A 341 -28.08 22.01 11.31
C LYS A 341 -26.69 22.42 11.78
N ALA A 342 -26.57 23.64 12.32
CA ALA A 342 -25.29 24.19 12.81
C ALA A 342 -24.63 23.36 13.93
N LYS A 343 -25.39 22.47 14.61
CA LYS A 343 -24.91 21.59 15.67
C LYS A 343 -24.32 20.27 15.15
N ASP A 344 -24.53 19.90 13.89
CA ASP A 344 -24.24 18.55 13.35
C ASP A 344 -22.81 18.38 12.81
N ARG A 345 -21.90 19.31 13.14
CA ARG A 345 -20.54 19.34 12.61
C ARG A 345 -19.72 18.06 12.91
N LYS A 346 -20.08 17.33 13.97
CA LYS A 346 -19.44 16.04 14.33
C LYS A 346 -19.73 14.92 13.32
N ASN A 347 -20.83 15.01 12.57
CA ASN A 347 -21.27 13.97 11.64
C ASN A 347 -20.83 14.24 10.19
N TRP A 348 -20.11 15.33 9.94
CA TRP A 348 -19.69 15.73 8.59
C TRP A 348 -18.80 14.72 7.88
N ALA A 349 -17.83 14.14 8.58
CA ALA A 349 -16.93 13.14 7.97
C ALA A 349 -17.69 11.89 7.52
N LEU A 350 -18.72 11.49 8.27
CA LEU A 350 -19.58 10.36 7.94
C LEU A 350 -20.45 10.68 6.73
N LEU A 351 -21.12 11.84 6.72
CA LEU A 351 -21.96 12.28 5.61
C LEU A 351 -21.16 12.43 4.31
N SER A 352 -19.92 12.92 4.41
CA SER A 352 -19.02 13.02 3.26
C SER A 352 -18.62 11.65 2.70
N ARG A 353 -18.36 10.66 3.55
CA ARG A 353 -18.07 9.27 3.12
C ARG A 353 -19.28 8.59 2.49
N VAL A 354 -20.44 8.71 3.13
CA VAL A 354 -21.70 8.12 2.65
C VAL A 354 -22.05 8.68 1.27
N GLN A 355 -21.92 9.99 1.07
CA GLN A 355 -22.13 10.58 -0.25
C GLN A 355 -21.06 10.14 -1.26
N SER A 356 -19.78 10.05 -0.89
CA SER A 356 -18.75 9.56 -1.82
C SER A 356 -19.06 8.16 -2.34
N ALA A 357 -19.69 7.30 -1.52
CA ALA A 357 -20.12 5.97 -1.92
C ALA A 357 -21.36 5.99 -2.83
N ILE A 358 -22.31 6.92 -2.60
CA ILE A 358 -23.60 7.01 -3.29
C ILE A 358 -23.55 7.88 -4.58
N SER A 359 -22.57 8.78 -4.71
CA SER A 359 -22.50 9.83 -5.74
C SER A 359 -22.45 9.36 -7.20
N LYS A 360 -22.22 8.08 -7.48
CA LYS A 360 -22.17 7.59 -8.87
C LYS A 360 -23.54 7.59 -9.57
N THR A 361 -24.65 7.54 -8.82
CA THR A 361 -25.99 7.37 -9.40
C THR A 361 -27.06 8.34 -8.85
N SER A 362 -26.75 9.14 -7.83
CA SER A 362 -27.73 9.96 -7.12
C SER A 362 -27.37 11.45 -7.13
N THR A 363 -28.40 12.30 -7.24
CA THR A 363 -28.29 13.74 -7.02
C THR A 363 -28.54 14.06 -5.54
N LEU A 364 -27.55 14.69 -4.90
CA LEU A 364 -27.65 15.13 -3.50
C LEU A 364 -27.98 16.63 -3.44
N ASP A 365 -29.12 16.96 -2.82
CA ASP A 365 -29.45 18.35 -2.48
C ASP A 365 -29.11 18.63 -1.02
N VAL A 366 -28.27 19.64 -0.77
CA VAL A 366 -27.79 19.99 0.57
C VAL A 366 -28.34 21.36 0.95
N GLN A 367 -29.24 21.39 1.93
CA GLN A 367 -29.88 22.62 2.40
C GLN A 367 -29.34 23.01 3.77
N GLY A 368 -28.99 24.28 3.95
CA GLY A 368 -28.47 24.81 5.20
C GLY A 368 -27.86 26.22 5.09
N PRO A 369 -27.30 26.75 6.19
CA PRO A 369 -26.60 28.04 6.17
C PRO A 369 -25.46 28.04 5.14
N THR A 370 -25.42 29.08 4.29
CA THR A 370 -24.56 29.13 3.08
C THR A 370 -23.08 28.85 3.37
N ASP A 371 -22.55 29.37 4.49
CA ASP A 371 -21.14 29.16 4.87
C ASP A 371 -20.81 27.70 5.22
N LEU A 372 -21.76 27.01 5.87
CA LEU A 372 -21.63 25.60 6.25
C LEU A 372 -21.76 24.70 5.01
N VAL A 373 -22.72 25.00 4.13
CA VAL A 373 -22.90 24.26 2.88
C VAL A 373 -21.66 24.40 2.00
N ASN A 374 -21.11 25.60 1.84
CA ASN A 374 -19.90 25.82 1.04
C ASN A 374 -18.67 25.06 1.60
N THR A 375 -18.51 25.05 2.93
CA THR A 375 -17.42 24.30 3.58
C THR A 375 -17.60 22.80 3.39
N PHE A 376 -18.83 22.30 3.60
CA PHE A 376 -19.16 20.90 3.41
C PHE A 376 -18.94 20.44 1.96
N VAL A 377 -19.43 21.19 0.97
CA VAL A 377 -19.23 20.89 -0.47
C VAL A 377 -17.74 20.89 -0.82
N LYS A 378 -16.94 21.80 -0.24
CA LYS A 378 -15.50 21.82 -0.47
C LYS A 378 -14.80 20.58 0.10
N GLU A 379 -15.12 20.20 1.35
CA GLU A 379 -14.61 18.98 1.98
C GLU A 379 -15.06 17.72 1.23
N LEU A 380 -16.28 17.75 0.69
CA LEU A 380 -16.82 16.69 -0.13
C LEU A 380 -16.02 16.48 -1.41
N ASN A 381 -15.84 17.54 -2.19
CA ASN A 381 -15.08 17.48 -3.45
C ASN A 381 -13.63 17.04 -3.21
N ALA A 382 -13.04 17.46 -2.08
CA ALA A 382 -11.71 17.01 -1.68
C ALA A 382 -11.69 15.50 -1.35
N THR A 383 -12.70 15.01 -0.64
CA THR A 383 -12.84 13.59 -0.28
C THR A 383 -13.10 12.73 -1.51
N GLU A 384 -13.97 13.18 -2.42
CA GLU A 384 -14.23 12.51 -3.69
C GLU A 384 -12.96 12.45 -4.55
N SER A 385 -12.22 13.56 -4.68
CA SER A 385 -10.95 13.57 -5.40
C SER A 385 -9.92 12.61 -4.79
N ASN A 386 -9.85 12.52 -3.47
CA ASN A 386 -8.98 11.56 -2.77
C ASN A 386 -9.43 10.12 -3.01
N HIS A 387 -10.73 9.85 -2.98
CA HIS A 387 -11.26 8.52 -3.25
C HIS A 387 -10.97 8.11 -4.71
N GLN A 388 -11.21 8.98 -5.68
CA GLN A 388 -10.86 8.74 -7.09
C GLN A 388 -9.37 8.41 -7.28
N LYS A 389 -8.47 9.15 -6.61
CA LYS A 389 -7.02 8.85 -6.63
C LYS A 389 -6.70 7.50 -6.00
N ALA A 390 -7.32 7.18 -4.86
CA ALA A 390 -7.13 5.91 -4.18
C ALA A 390 -7.63 4.74 -5.04
N THR A 391 -8.80 4.86 -5.66
CA THR A 391 -9.34 3.88 -6.60
C THR A 391 -8.41 3.72 -7.82
N ALA A 392 -7.95 4.82 -8.41
CA ALA A 392 -7.01 4.77 -9.54
C ALA A 392 -5.70 4.05 -9.15
N ASN A 393 -5.12 4.36 -7.99
CA ASN A 393 -3.94 3.68 -7.48
C ASN A 393 -4.20 2.19 -7.21
N ALA A 394 -5.33 1.84 -6.61
CA ALA A 394 -5.70 0.45 -6.37
C ALA A 394 -5.83 -0.34 -7.69
N THR A 395 -6.50 0.22 -8.69
CA THR A 395 -6.61 -0.40 -10.02
C THR A 395 -5.25 -0.52 -10.71
N HIS A 396 -4.36 0.46 -10.54
CA HIS A 396 -3.00 0.41 -11.06
C HIS A 396 -2.20 -0.74 -10.44
N TRP A 397 -2.18 -0.83 -9.11
CA TRP A 397 -1.45 -1.90 -8.40
C TRP A 397 -2.05 -3.28 -8.67
N GLN A 398 -3.38 -3.39 -8.79
CA GLN A 398 -4.03 -4.62 -9.21
C GLN A 398 -3.54 -5.06 -10.60
N LYS A 399 -3.40 -4.13 -11.54
CA LYS A 399 -2.89 -4.43 -12.89
C LYS A 399 -1.43 -4.88 -12.85
N VAL A 400 -0.56 -4.16 -12.12
CA VAL A 400 0.86 -4.52 -11.95
C VAL A 400 1.00 -5.94 -11.38
N ALA A 401 0.23 -6.27 -10.33
CA ALA A 401 0.26 -7.61 -9.73
C ALA A 401 -0.18 -8.71 -10.72
N LEU A 402 -1.18 -8.45 -11.57
CA LEU A 402 -1.62 -9.40 -12.60
C LEU A 402 -0.57 -9.57 -13.71
N ASP A 403 0.07 -8.49 -14.13
CA ASP A 403 1.14 -8.50 -15.14
C ASP A 403 2.37 -9.29 -14.62
N GLU A 404 2.78 -9.07 -13.38
CA GLU A 404 3.88 -9.84 -12.74
C GLU A 404 3.53 -11.33 -12.59
N LEU A 405 2.28 -11.66 -12.19
CA LEU A 405 1.82 -13.05 -12.13
C LEU A 405 1.86 -13.73 -13.51
N ALA A 406 1.54 -12.99 -14.58
CA ALA A 406 1.62 -13.49 -15.95
C ALA A 406 3.09 -13.76 -16.35
N GLU A 407 4.00 -12.85 -16.02
CA GLU A 407 5.44 -13.02 -16.27
C GLU A 407 6.01 -14.24 -15.53
N VAL A 408 5.71 -14.39 -14.23
CA VAL A 408 6.12 -15.56 -13.44
C VAL A 408 5.60 -16.86 -14.05
N LYS A 409 4.37 -16.86 -14.59
CA LYS A 409 3.80 -18.03 -15.27
C LYS A 409 4.53 -18.36 -16.58
N ILE A 410 4.94 -17.35 -17.35
CA ILE A 410 5.75 -17.52 -18.56
C ILE A 410 7.13 -18.08 -18.20
N LEU A 411 7.80 -17.49 -17.20
CA LEU A 411 9.11 -17.95 -16.72
C LEU A 411 9.05 -19.39 -16.22
N ARG A 412 8.01 -19.78 -15.47
CA ARG A 412 7.78 -21.18 -15.08
C ARG A 412 7.68 -22.12 -16.29
N LYS A 413 6.93 -21.74 -17.32
CA LYS A 413 6.81 -22.55 -18.55
C LYS A 413 8.16 -22.66 -19.29
N GLN A 414 8.95 -21.58 -19.32
CA GLN A 414 10.28 -21.61 -19.93
C GLN A 414 11.24 -22.52 -19.14
N LEU A 415 11.21 -22.43 -17.81
CA LEU A 415 12.00 -23.31 -16.94
C LEU A 415 11.61 -24.79 -17.08
N GLN A 416 10.31 -25.10 -17.25
CA GLN A 416 9.86 -26.47 -17.53
C GLN A 416 10.37 -27.02 -18.87
N LYS A 417 10.61 -26.16 -19.85
CA LYS A 417 11.14 -26.55 -21.17
C LYS A 417 12.66 -26.69 -21.20
N ARG A 418 13.38 -26.16 -20.20
CA ARG A 418 14.84 -26.30 -20.15
C ARG A 418 15.20 -27.77 -19.91
N PRO A 419 16.21 -28.31 -20.60
CA PRO A 419 16.70 -29.66 -20.32
C PRO A 419 17.11 -29.75 -18.84
N ARG A 420 16.79 -30.87 -18.20
CA ARG A 420 17.14 -31.09 -16.79
C ARG A 420 18.65 -30.93 -16.63
N CYS A 421 19.06 -30.21 -15.60
CA CYS A 421 20.48 -29.99 -15.34
C CYS A 421 21.20 -31.34 -15.19
N ILE A 422 22.26 -31.55 -15.96
CA ILE A 422 23.02 -32.82 -15.98
C ILE A 422 23.88 -32.93 -14.72
N ASP A 423 24.28 -31.80 -14.14
CA ASP A 423 25.04 -31.73 -12.89
C ASP A 423 24.28 -32.37 -11.72
N ALA A 424 24.93 -33.31 -11.03
CA ALA A 424 24.38 -34.01 -9.89
C ALA A 424 24.18 -33.08 -8.68
N ALA A 425 25.05 -32.08 -8.48
CA ALA A 425 24.94 -31.13 -7.38
C ALA A 425 23.68 -30.25 -7.52
N HIS A 426 23.38 -29.80 -8.75
CA HIS A 426 22.17 -29.01 -9.02
C HIS A 426 20.89 -29.84 -8.92
N ARG A 427 20.94 -31.14 -9.28
CA ARG A 427 19.81 -32.07 -9.06
C ARG A 427 19.51 -32.23 -7.57
N HIS A 428 20.53 -32.46 -6.75
CA HIS A 428 20.34 -32.58 -5.31
C HIS A 428 19.77 -31.30 -4.70
N LEU A 429 20.29 -30.13 -5.07
CA LEU A 429 19.78 -28.84 -4.58
C LEU A 429 18.33 -28.62 -4.98
N LYS A 430 17.94 -29.02 -6.19
CA LYS A 430 16.55 -28.96 -6.65
C LYS A 430 15.65 -29.85 -5.79
N ASP A 431 16.03 -31.09 -5.54
CA ASP A 431 15.25 -32.03 -4.73
C ASP A 431 15.13 -31.53 -3.28
N GLU A 432 16.19 -30.93 -2.73
CA GLU A 432 16.16 -30.31 -1.40
C GLU A 432 15.21 -29.10 -1.37
N LEU A 433 15.22 -28.25 -2.40
CA LEU A 433 14.30 -27.12 -2.52
C LEU A 433 12.85 -27.60 -2.66
N GLU A 434 12.56 -28.61 -3.49
CA GLU A 434 11.21 -29.18 -3.62
C GLU A 434 10.71 -29.82 -2.31
N ALA A 435 11.61 -30.46 -1.56
CA ALA A 435 11.30 -30.99 -0.23
C ALA A 435 10.98 -29.87 0.78
N LYS A 436 11.76 -28.78 0.78
CA LYS A 436 11.51 -27.60 1.63
C LYS A 436 10.21 -26.89 1.25
N ASP A 437 9.93 -26.72 -0.04
CA ASP A 437 8.68 -26.14 -0.54
C ASP A 437 7.46 -26.97 -0.09
N SER A 438 7.57 -28.29 -0.17
CA SER A 438 6.52 -29.20 0.29
C SER A 438 6.28 -29.09 1.80
N ARG A 439 7.36 -28.92 2.58
CA ARG A 439 7.27 -28.69 4.03
C ARG A 439 6.61 -27.35 4.36
N LEU A 440 6.94 -26.28 3.63
CA LEU A 440 6.32 -24.97 3.82
C LEU A 440 4.83 -25.00 3.50
N ARG A 441 4.42 -25.61 2.37
CA ARG A 441 2.99 -25.78 2.04
C ARG A 441 2.22 -26.55 3.12
N MET A 442 2.85 -27.56 3.71
CA MET A 442 2.26 -28.30 4.82
C MET A 442 2.09 -27.41 6.07
N GLN A 443 3.09 -26.58 6.40
CA GLN A 443 2.99 -25.62 7.50
C GLN A 443 1.91 -24.56 7.24
N ASP A 444 1.82 -24.03 6.03
CA ASP A 444 0.78 -23.08 5.63
C ASP A 444 -0.62 -23.70 5.76
N SER A 445 -0.78 -24.97 5.35
CA SER A 445 -2.03 -25.70 5.52
C SER A 445 -2.39 -25.86 7.00
N LEU A 446 -1.42 -26.23 7.84
CA LEU A 446 -1.65 -26.37 9.29
C LEU A 446 -2.00 -25.03 9.95
N LEU A 447 -1.36 -23.93 9.53
CA LEU A 447 -1.68 -22.59 10.00
C LEU A 447 -3.06 -22.13 9.52
N ALA A 448 -3.44 -22.45 8.29
CA ALA A 448 -4.78 -22.20 7.78
C ALA A 448 -5.85 -22.97 8.57
N ASP A 449 -5.61 -24.27 8.83
CA ASP A 449 -6.50 -25.11 9.65
C ASP A 449 -6.62 -24.56 11.08
N TRP A 450 -5.51 -24.13 11.68
CA TRP A 450 -5.50 -23.45 12.99
C TRP A 450 -6.32 -22.15 12.98
N ARG A 451 -6.16 -21.31 11.95
CA ARG A 451 -6.94 -20.06 11.81
C ARG A 451 -8.43 -20.33 11.66
N MET A 452 -8.80 -21.46 11.05
CA MET A 452 -10.20 -21.87 10.85
C MET A 452 -10.80 -22.57 12.07
N HIS A 453 -10.00 -22.98 13.05
CA HIS A 453 -10.45 -23.58 14.29
C HIS A 453 -9.99 -22.73 15.48
N PRO A 454 -10.66 -21.59 15.74
CA PRO A 454 -10.46 -20.85 16.97
C PRO A 454 -11.05 -21.66 18.13
N ALA A 455 -10.31 -22.66 18.59
CA ALA A 455 -10.48 -23.17 19.93
C ALA A 455 -9.81 -22.14 20.85
N PHE A 456 -10.63 -21.52 21.70
CA PHE A 456 -10.38 -20.42 22.65
C PHE A 456 -10.78 -19.03 22.19
#